data_AF-R1D0K7-F1
#
_entry.id   AF-R1D0K7-F1
#
_cell.length_a   1.000
_cell.length_b   1.000
_cell.length_c   1.000
_cell.angle_alpha   90.00
_cell.angle_beta   90.00
_cell.angle_gamma   90.00
#
_symmetry.space_group_name_H-M   'P 1'
#
loop_
_entity.id
_entity.type
_entity.pdbx_description
1 polymer ?
#
loop_
_entity_poly.entity_id
_entity_poly.type
_entity_poly.pdbx_seq_one_letter_code
_entity_poly.pdbx_strand_id
1 'polypeptide(L)'
;MLSRRGTCSAGGWAPLRAGSPADGPNCTYIGRRDWHGALLVGSCARNVRPALEQHQRAWVTSLLDRTAGSLLIFEDEQRAGDPDGTRAALRGWAAADDRVRLLLAQPLLYPQWSRTQRLALCRNQLVREAAASLSAHGTFLSLDLDCHAPPVDQLVRVIASMATQPWDVLTVNTRAPTLYYDRWALRSNTLGLNYDCWFNSTQRKMHGSCPEYAITIDPAAPTLAVDSAFNGLGLYRAAALRSGADCRYRGTKNSYMCEHVPYHLCLRKHRLAIGVLPSLATACGAPILSRRRRHIHYLANGSVQMEAYAASIDPSGKSKKSMKHHKPRPREAQRHPTGHRPSP
;
A
#
# COMPACT_ATOMS: atom_id res chain seq x y z
N MET A 1 -28.48 -5.23 13.41
CA MET A 1 -27.01 -5.24 13.28
C MET A 1 -26.37 -4.82 14.61
N LEU A 2 -25.47 -5.61 15.18
CA LEU A 2 -24.82 -5.28 16.46
C LEU A 2 -23.81 -4.14 16.27
N SER A 3 -23.85 -3.15 17.17
CA SER A 3 -22.92 -2.00 17.20
C SER A 3 -22.32 -1.88 18.60
N ARG A 4 -20.99 -1.77 18.70
CA ARG A 4 -20.28 -1.69 19.98
C ARG A 4 -19.20 -0.60 19.94
N ARG A 5 -19.19 0.26 20.96
CA ARG A 5 -18.15 1.30 21.12
C ARG A 5 -16.92 0.72 21.82
N GLY A 6 -15.75 1.16 21.38
CA GLY A 6 -14.46 0.69 21.84
C GLY A 6 -13.32 1.62 21.46
N THR A 7 -12.10 1.15 21.64
CA THR A 7 -10.87 1.81 21.22
C THR A 7 -10.16 0.94 20.19
N CYS A 8 -9.60 1.56 19.15
CA CYS A 8 -8.66 0.89 18.26
C CYS A 8 -7.25 1.29 18.64
N SER A 9 -6.40 0.33 18.98
CA SER A 9 -4.97 0.60 19.22
C SER A 9 -4.09 -0.23 18.28
N ALA A 10 -2.77 -0.09 18.38
CA ALA A 10 -1.89 -1.09 17.76
C ALA A 10 -2.15 -2.51 18.30
N GLY A 11 -2.87 -2.62 19.43
CA GLY A 11 -3.34 -3.78 20.20
C GLY A 11 -4.55 -4.54 19.62
N GLY A 12 -5.26 -3.99 18.63
CA GLY A 12 -6.57 -4.49 18.21
C GLY A 12 -7.71 -3.63 18.77
N TRP A 13 -8.96 -4.04 18.53
CA TRP A 13 -10.14 -3.34 19.04
C TRP A 13 -10.54 -3.91 20.39
N ALA A 14 -10.78 -3.03 21.36
CA ALA A 14 -11.27 -3.41 22.69
C ALA A 14 -12.52 -2.61 23.05
N PRO A 15 -13.53 -3.22 23.71
CA PRO A 15 -14.67 -2.48 24.21
C PRO A 15 -14.23 -1.46 25.26
N LEU A 16 -14.92 -0.32 25.34
CA LEU A 16 -14.66 0.69 26.37
C LEU A 16 -14.92 0.06 27.76
N ARG A 17 -13.90 0.07 28.63
CA ARG A 17 -14.04 -0.28 30.04
C ARG A 17 -14.17 0.99 30.87
N ALA A 18 -15.09 1.01 31.83
CA ALA A 18 -15.22 2.13 32.76
C ALA A 18 -13.89 2.33 33.52
N GLY A 19 -13.36 3.57 33.52
CA GLY A 19 -12.18 3.96 34.30
C GLY A 19 -10.81 3.63 33.71
N SER A 20 -10.69 3.06 32.51
CA SER A 20 -9.40 2.83 31.85
C SER A 20 -9.07 3.94 30.84
N PRO A 21 -7.83 4.48 30.83
CA PRO A 21 -7.37 5.36 29.76
C PRO A 21 -7.49 4.66 28.40
N ALA A 22 -7.93 5.40 27.38
CA ALA A 22 -8.01 4.86 26.03
C ALA A 22 -6.62 4.84 25.38
N ASP A 23 -6.07 3.65 25.13
CA ASP A 23 -4.79 3.46 24.40
C ASP A 23 -4.92 3.63 22.87
N GLY A 24 -5.84 4.47 22.39
CA GLY A 24 -6.07 4.70 20.97
C GLY A 24 -7.36 5.46 20.66
N PRO A 25 -7.61 5.79 19.37
CA PRO A 25 -8.84 6.47 18.95
C PRO A 25 -10.09 5.64 19.25
N ASN A 26 -11.19 6.35 19.51
CA ASN A 26 -12.50 5.73 19.63
C ASN A 26 -12.91 5.10 18.29
N CYS A 27 -13.47 3.90 18.39
CA CYS A 27 -13.93 3.11 17.26
C CYS A 27 -15.28 2.46 17.56
N THR A 28 -16.11 2.34 16.52
CA THR A 28 -17.34 1.57 16.58
C THR A 28 -17.18 0.30 15.75
N TYR A 29 -17.30 -0.86 16.40
CA TYR A 29 -17.40 -2.14 15.72
C TYR A 29 -18.85 -2.36 15.27
N ILE A 30 -19.04 -2.76 14.02
CA ILE A 30 -20.35 -3.12 13.46
C ILE A 30 -20.31 -4.52 12.87
N GLY A 31 -21.24 -5.37 13.29
CA GLY A 31 -21.37 -6.77 12.86
C GLY A 31 -21.19 -7.75 14.02
N ARG A 32 -21.14 -9.05 13.70
CA ARG A 32 -20.86 -10.11 14.67
C ARG A 32 -19.34 -10.39 14.74
N ARG A 33 -18.84 -11.03 15.80
CA ARG A 33 -17.41 -11.37 15.98
C ARG A 33 -17.10 -12.85 15.76
N ASP A 34 -18.11 -13.66 15.46
CA ASP A 34 -17.92 -15.02 14.96
C ASP A 34 -17.51 -14.94 13.50
N TRP A 35 -16.27 -15.33 13.20
CA TRP A 35 -15.77 -15.38 11.83
C TRP A 35 -16.04 -16.78 11.29
N HIS A 36 -16.67 -16.85 10.13
CA HIS A 36 -16.92 -18.11 9.42
C HIS A 36 -15.97 -18.19 8.22
N GLY A 37 -15.37 -19.36 8.02
CA GLY A 37 -14.59 -19.69 6.84
C GLY A 37 -13.07 -19.67 7.01
N ALA A 38 -12.38 -20.08 5.95
CA ALA A 38 -10.93 -20.12 5.86
C ALA A 38 -10.33 -18.82 5.29
N LEU A 39 -11.14 -17.82 4.94
CA LEU A 39 -10.71 -16.55 4.37
C LEU A 39 -11.24 -15.37 5.17
N LEU A 40 -10.34 -14.46 5.56
CA LEU A 40 -10.68 -13.11 6.00
C LEU A 40 -10.08 -12.09 5.04
N VAL A 41 -10.92 -11.31 4.38
CA VAL A 41 -10.51 -10.12 3.64
C VAL A 41 -10.43 -8.93 4.60
N GLY A 42 -9.33 -8.20 4.58
CA GLY A 42 -9.12 -6.99 5.35
C GLY A 42 -8.77 -5.80 4.47
N SER A 43 -9.48 -4.68 4.65
CA SER A 43 -9.22 -3.46 3.89
C SER A 43 -9.24 -2.19 4.74
N CYS A 44 -8.43 -1.22 4.33
CA CYS A 44 -8.49 0.15 4.82
C CYS A 44 -9.35 0.98 3.87
N ALA A 45 -10.24 1.79 4.41
CA ALA A 45 -11.12 2.67 3.63
C ALA A 45 -10.98 4.11 4.10
N ARG A 46 -10.86 5.02 3.13
CA ARG A 46 -11.05 6.47 3.29
C ARG A 46 -11.20 7.08 1.91
N ASN A 47 -12.34 7.71 1.64
CA ASN A 47 -12.69 8.29 0.34
C ASN A 47 -12.63 7.31 -0.84
N VAL A 48 -13.20 6.13 -0.66
CA VAL A 48 -13.14 5.03 -1.63
C VAL A 48 -14.51 4.72 -2.24
N ARG A 49 -15.54 5.56 -2.03
CA ARG A 49 -16.88 5.28 -2.56
C ARG A 49 -16.90 5.02 -4.07
N PRO A 50 -16.22 5.82 -4.92
CA PRO A 50 -16.22 5.55 -6.36
C PRO A 50 -15.72 4.15 -6.70
N ALA A 51 -14.60 3.73 -6.11
CA ALA A 51 -14.04 2.39 -6.35
C ALA A 51 -14.92 1.28 -5.76
N LEU A 52 -15.53 1.51 -4.58
CA LEU A 52 -16.48 0.59 -3.95
C LEU A 52 -17.68 0.30 -4.86
N GLU A 53 -18.30 1.35 -5.40
CA GLU A 53 -19.51 1.23 -6.23
C GLU A 53 -19.19 0.73 -7.66
N GLN A 54 -18.05 1.14 -8.23
CA GLN A 54 -17.70 0.77 -9.60
C GLN A 54 -17.22 -0.67 -9.73
N HIS A 55 -16.43 -1.19 -8.77
CA HIS A 55 -15.83 -2.52 -8.95
C HIS A 55 -15.59 -3.32 -7.67
N GLN A 56 -15.19 -2.71 -6.54
CA GLN A 56 -14.76 -3.53 -5.40
C GLN A 56 -15.87 -4.29 -4.72
N ARG A 57 -17.04 -3.68 -4.52
CA ARG A 57 -18.12 -4.34 -3.80
C ARG A 57 -18.51 -5.63 -4.49
N ALA A 58 -18.80 -5.56 -5.79
CA ALA A 58 -19.16 -6.73 -6.60
C ALA A 58 -18.05 -7.78 -6.61
N TRP A 59 -16.79 -7.36 -6.76
CA TRP A 59 -15.65 -8.27 -6.77
C TRP A 59 -15.45 -8.99 -5.44
N VAL A 60 -15.47 -8.27 -4.32
CA VAL A 60 -15.31 -8.85 -2.98
C VAL A 60 -16.49 -9.76 -2.67
N THR A 61 -17.74 -9.35 -2.94
CA THR A 61 -18.92 -10.21 -2.74
C THR A 61 -18.77 -11.52 -3.51
N SER A 62 -18.39 -11.47 -4.79
CA SER A 62 -18.12 -12.68 -5.59
C SER A 62 -17.03 -13.57 -4.99
N LEU A 63 -15.96 -12.98 -4.45
CA LEU A 63 -14.93 -13.72 -3.74
C LEU A 63 -15.48 -14.40 -2.49
N LEU A 64 -16.21 -13.66 -1.64
CA LEU A 64 -16.78 -14.19 -0.41
C LEU A 64 -17.77 -15.33 -0.68
N ASP A 65 -18.58 -15.23 -1.73
CA ASP A 65 -19.52 -16.27 -2.16
C ASP A 65 -18.78 -17.56 -2.51
N ARG A 66 -17.66 -17.45 -3.23
CA ARG A 66 -16.91 -18.62 -3.72
C ARG A 66 -15.98 -19.24 -2.70
N THR A 67 -15.64 -18.52 -1.62
CA THR A 67 -14.76 -19.03 -0.56
C THR A 67 -15.45 -19.23 0.78
N ALA A 68 -16.76 -18.92 0.87
CA ALA A 68 -17.47 -18.78 2.14
C ALA A 68 -16.68 -17.89 3.14
N GLY A 69 -16.12 -16.78 2.63
CA GLY A 69 -15.22 -15.91 3.39
C GLY A 69 -15.95 -14.83 4.18
N SER A 70 -15.16 -14.04 4.90
CA SER A 70 -15.62 -12.86 5.63
C SER A 70 -14.82 -11.60 5.25
N LEU A 71 -15.39 -10.42 5.50
CA LEU A 71 -14.75 -9.12 5.24
C LEU A 71 -14.72 -8.26 6.52
N LEU A 72 -13.56 -7.66 6.79
CA LEU A 72 -13.38 -6.60 7.78
C LEU A 72 -12.86 -5.35 7.10
N ILE A 73 -13.59 -4.24 7.23
CA ILE A 73 -13.12 -2.93 6.76
C ILE A 73 -12.88 -2.03 7.96
N PHE A 74 -11.67 -1.51 8.07
CA PHE A 74 -11.39 -0.38 8.94
C PHE A 74 -11.53 0.89 8.13
N GLU A 75 -12.34 1.83 8.61
CA GLU A 75 -12.58 3.11 7.97
C GLU A 75 -12.33 4.24 8.97
N ASP A 76 -11.57 5.24 8.53
CA ASP A 76 -11.36 6.48 9.28
C ASP A 76 -11.99 7.68 8.57
N GLU A 77 -12.81 8.42 9.32
CA GLU A 77 -13.59 9.53 8.82
C GLU A 77 -12.72 10.77 8.52
N GLN A 78 -13.23 11.66 7.68
CA GLN A 78 -12.60 12.95 7.43
C GLN A 78 -13.14 14.02 8.39
N ARG A 79 -12.45 15.17 8.45
CA ARG A 79 -12.87 16.31 9.28
C ARG A 79 -14.27 16.84 8.90
N ALA A 80 -14.65 16.68 7.63
CA ALA A 80 -15.94 17.10 7.09
C ALA A 80 -17.02 16.00 7.18
N GLY A 81 -16.86 15.01 8.05
CA GLY A 81 -17.74 13.84 8.11
C GLY A 81 -17.44 12.85 6.97
N ASP A 82 -18.47 12.52 6.18
CA ASP A 82 -18.43 11.55 5.08
C ASP A 82 -18.58 12.22 3.71
N PRO A 83 -17.60 13.04 3.28
CA PRO A 83 -17.78 13.96 2.14
C PRO A 83 -17.97 13.24 0.80
N ASP A 84 -17.46 12.02 0.66
CA ASP A 84 -17.69 11.20 -0.53
C ASP A 84 -18.76 10.13 -0.34
N GLY A 85 -19.30 9.94 0.88
CA GLY A 85 -20.30 8.92 1.19
C GLY A 85 -19.72 7.51 1.40
N THR A 86 -18.41 7.35 1.56
CA THR A 86 -17.76 6.05 1.84
C THR A 86 -18.38 5.36 3.04
N ARG A 87 -18.50 6.05 4.18
CA ARG A 87 -18.99 5.45 5.43
C ARG A 87 -20.45 5.02 5.31
N ALA A 88 -21.29 5.84 4.69
CA ALA A 88 -22.67 5.50 4.40
C ALA A 88 -22.77 4.26 3.51
N ALA A 89 -21.98 4.20 2.44
CA ALA A 89 -21.94 3.06 1.51
C ALA A 89 -21.48 1.77 2.20
N LEU A 90 -20.47 1.84 3.09
CA LEU A 90 -20.00 0.70 3.87
C LEU A 90 -21.06 0.19 4.85
N ARG A 91 -21.75 1.10 5.56
CA ARG A 91 -22.85 0.74 6.46
C ARG A 91 -23.99 0.05 5.72
N GLY A 92 -24.36 0.56 4.55
CA GLY A 92 -25.37 -0.06 3.69
C GLY A 92 -24.96 -1.48 3.27
N TRP A 93 -23.70 -1.68 2.87
CA TRP A 93 -23.19 -3.01 2.52
C TRP A 93 -23.23 -3.97 3.70
N ALA A 94 -22.75 -3.54 4.87
CA ALA A 94 -22.74 -4.39 6.06
C ALA A 94 -24.14 -4.69 6.61
N ALA A 95 -25.12 -3.81 6.37
CA ALA A 95 -26.52 -4.10 6.68
C ALA A 95 -27.15 -5.15 5.74
N ALA A 96 -26.65 -5.25 4.50
CA ALA A 96 -27.16 -6.17 3.49
C ALA A 96 -26.44 -7.52 3.46
N ASP A 97 -25.21 -7.60 3.95
CA ASP A 97 -24.37 -8.81 3.95
C ASP A 97 -23.72 -9.00 5.32
N ASP A 98 -24.13 -10.03 6.05
CA ASP A 98 -23.69 -10.31 7.42
C ASP A 98 -22.22 -10.78 7.53
N ARG A 99 -21.60 -11.12 6.39
CA ARG A 99 -20.18 -11.44 6.29
C ARG A 99 -19.31 -10.18 6.34
N VAL A 100 -19.90 -8.99 6.14
CA VAL A 100 -19.21 -7.71 6.13
C VAL A 100 -19.30 -7.05 7.50
N ARG A 101 -18.12 -6.79 8.08
CA ARG A 101 -17.95 -6.15 9.39
C ARG A 101 -17.12 -4.88 9.24
N LEU A 102 -17.38 -3.93 10.13
CA LEU A 102 -16.77 -2.60 10.07
C LEU A 102 -16.11 -2.24 11.40
N LEU A 103 -14.94 -1.60 11.32
CA LEU A 103 -14.31 -0.85 12.38
C LEU A 103 -14.29 0.62 11.97
N LEU A 104 -15.24 1.40 12.48
CA LEU A 104 -15.38 2.82 12.15
C LEU A 104 -14.67 3.68 13.20
N ALA A 105 -13.51 4.22 12.86
CA ALA A 105 -12.74 5.11 13.73
C ALA A 105 -13.27 6.55 13.67
N GLN A 106 -13.09 7.30 14.76
CA GLN A 106 -13.18 8.76 14.71
C GLN A 106 -12.16 9.35 13.72
N PRO A 107 -12.38 10.60 13.23
CA PRO A 107 -11.48 11.21 12.27
C PRO A 107 -10.02 11.20 12.72
N LEU A 108 -9.15 10.55 11.94
CA LEU A 108 -7.71 10.52 12.18
C LEU A 108 -7.07 11.64 11.34
N LEU A 109 -6.75 12.75 11.99
CA LEU A 109 -6.36 13.99 11.31
C LEU A 109 -4.87 14.32 11.48
N TYR A 110 -4.29 14.95 10.47
CA TYR A 110 -2.97 15.58 10.55
C TYR A 110 -3.03 16.80 11.49
N PRO A 111 -1.99 17.12 12.29
CA PRO A 111 -0.65 16.49 12.33
C PRO A 111 -0.51 15.29 13.27
N GLN A 112 -1.57 14.91 14.00
CA GLN A 112 -1.51 13.78 14.93
C GLN A 112 -1.36 12.44 14.19
N TRP A 113 -2.02 12.31 13.05
CA TRP A 113 -2.03 11.09 12.24
C TRP A 113 -1.64 11.39 10.79
N SER A 114 -0.42 11.00 10.39
CA SER A 114 0.00 10.99 8.98
C SER A 114 -0.71 9.89 8.18
N ARG A 115 -0.65 9.94 6.84
CA ARG A 115 -1.24 8.90 5.96
C ARG A 115 -0.76 7.50 6.36
N THR A 116 0.55 7.30 6.44
CA THR A 116 1.14 5.98 6.76
C THR A 116 0.84 5.54 8.20
N GLN A 117 0.70 6.46 9.15
CA GLN A 117 0.32 6.11 10.53
C GLN A 117 -1.13 5.61 10.62
N ARG A 118 -2.05 6.20 9.84
CA ARG A 118 -3.44 5.73 9.75
C ARG A 118 -3.53 4.35 9.12
N LEU A 119 -2.86 4.18 7.98
CA LEU A 119 -2.75 2.86 7.33
C LEU A 119 -2.14 1.82 8.26
N ALA A 120 -1.14 2.20 9.06
CA ALA A 120 -0.53 1.30 10.03
C ALA A 120 -1.51 0.88 11.12
N LEU A 121 -2.27 1.81 11.69
CA LEU A 121 -3.31 1.49 12.67
C LEU A 121 -4.34 0.53 12.07
N CYS A 122 -4.88 0.87 10.89
CA CYS A 122 -5.81 0.03 10.15
C CYS A 122 -5.26 -1.40 9.94
N ARG A 123 -4.09 -1.54 9.30
CA ARG A 123 -3.54 -2.86 8.95
C ARG A 123 -3.18 -3.69 10.19
N ASN A 124 -2.74 -3.05 11.27
CA ASN A 124 -2.52 -3.73 12.56
C ASN A 124 -3.82 -4.27 13.16
N GLN A 125 -4.95 -3.57 13.02
CA GLN A 125 -6.27 -4.07 13.44
C GLN A 125 -6.65 -5.32 12.65
N LEU A 126 -6.56 -5.23 11.32
CA LEU A 126 -6.94 -6.30 10.40
C LEU A 126 -6.12 -7.57 10.61
N VAL A 127 -4.80 -7.45 10.70
CA VAL A 127 -3.91 -8.61 10.91
C VAL A 127 -4.15 -9.26 12.27
N ARG A 128 -4.42 -8.50 13.32
CA ARG A 128 -4.72 -9.07 14.64
C ARG A 128 -6.02 -9.84 14.65
N GLU A 129 -7.07 -9.27 14.08
CA GLU A 129 -8.35 -9.96 13.97
C GLU A 129 -8.18 -11.24 13.14
N ALA A 130 -7.45 -11.18 12.02
CA ALA A 130 -7.15 -12.35 11.21
C ALA A 130 -6.37 -13.43 11.98
N ALA A 131 -5.34 -13.05 12.72
CA ALA A 131 -4.51 -13.97 13.49
C ALA A 131 -5.31 -14.66 14.62
N ALA A 132 -6.27 -13.95 15.22
CA ALA A 132 -7.12 -14.45 16.28
C ALA A 132 -8.26 -15.35 15.76
N SER A 133 -8.79 -15.05 14.58
CA SER A 133 -10.04 -15.62 14.09
C SER A 133 -9.89 -16.72 13.06
N LEU A 134 -8.80 -16.72 12.28
CA LEU A 134 -8.56 -17.75 11.26
C LEU A 134 -7.91 -18.99 11.86
N SER A 135 -8.28 -20.17 11.35
CA SER A 135 -7.60 -21.43 11.68
C SER A 135 -6.13 -21.45 11.23
N ALA A 136 -5.36 -22.48 11.58
CA ALA A 136 -3.97 -22.69 11.14
C ALA A 136 -3.81 -22.56 9.61
N HIS A 137 -4.78 -23.08 8.87
CA HIS A 137 -4.79 -23.14 7.41
C HIS A 137 -5.56 -21.99 6.76
N GLY A 138 -6.09 -21.06 7.56
CA GLY A 138 -6.80 -19.89 7.03
C GLY A 138 -5.85 -18.94 6.30
N THR A 139 -6.42 -18.13 5.41
CA THR A 139 -5.75 -17.09 4.64
C THR A 139 -6.33 -15.74 5.00
N PHE A 140 -5.45 -14.78 5.29
CA PHE A 140 -5.79 -13.37 5.37
C PHE A 140 -5.45 -12.71 4.05
N LEU A 141 -6.43 -12.03 3.45
CA LEU A 141 -6.23 -11.24 2.25
C LEU A 141 -6.29 -9.76 2.62
N SER A 142 -5.17 -9.05 2.54
CA SER A 142 -5.15 -7.59 2.64
C SER A 142 -5.35 -6.97 1.25
N LEU A 143 -6.32 -6.06 1.11
CA LEU A 143 -6.71 -5.45 -0.16
C LEU A 143 -6.80 -3.93 -0.03
N ASP A 144 -6.19 -3.21 -0.97
CA ASP A 144 -6.42 -1.78 -1.19
C ASP A 144 -7.66 -1.59 -2.09
N LEU A 145 -8.66 -0.87 -1.57
CA LEU A 145 -9.96 -0.74 -2.23
C LEU A 145 -9.93 0.19 -3.45
N ASP A 146 -8.86 0.94 -3.66
CA ASP A 146 -8.67 1.82 -4.82
C ASP A 146 -7.90 1.14 -5.98
N CYS A 147 -7.60 -0.16 -5.88
CA CYS A 147 -6.94 -0.94 -6.92
C CYS A 147 -7.87 -1.93 -7.64
N HIS A 148 -7.85 -2.04 -8.97
CA HIS A 148 -8.54 -3.14 -9.61
C HIS A 148 -7.90 -4.49 -9.24
N ALA A 149 -8.66 -5.32 -8.54
CA ALA A 149 -8.23 -6.64 -8.11
C ALA A 149 -8.07 -7.63 -9.30
N PRO A 150 -7.30 -8.72 -9.13
CA PRO A 150 -7.19 -9.78 -10.13
C PRO A 150 -8.52 -10.52 -10.35
N PRO A 151 -8.70 -11.30 -11.43
CA PRO A 151 -9.90 -12.12 -11.62
C PRO A 151 -10.18 -13.05 -10.42
N VAL A 152 -11.44 -13.10 -9.97
CA VAL A 152 -11.85 -13.87 -8.77
C VAL A 152 -11.50 -15.35 -8.93
N ASP A 153 -11.71 -15.94 -10.11
CA ASP A 153 -11.35 -17.35 -10.41
C ASP A 153 -9.89 -17.67 -10.18
N GLN A 154 -9.01 -16.76 -10.62
CA GLN A 154 -7.59 -16.93 -10.42
C GLN A 154 -7.23 -16.84 -8.95
N LEU A 155 -7.78 -15.85 -8.25
CA LEU A 155 -7.51 -15.64 -6.83
C LEU A 155 -7.99 -16.81 -5.96
N VAL A 156 -9.19 -17.37 -6.22
CA VAL A 156 -9.70 -18.53 -5.48
C VAL A 156 -8.79 -19.74 -5.62
N ARG A 157 -8.24 -19.99 -6.82
CA ARG A 157 -7.24 -21.07 -7.01
C ARG A 157 -5.98 -20.83 -6.20
N VAL A 158 -5.48 -19.59 -6.17
CA VAL A 158 -4.30 -19.23 -5.37
C VAL A 158 -4.58 -19.45 -3.88
N ILE A 159 -5.71 -18.94 -3.36
CA ILE A 159 -6.13 -19.11 -1.96
C ILE A 159 -6.21 -20.59 -1.60
N ALA A 160 -6.85 -21.42 -2.43
CA ALA A 160 -6.96 -22.86 -2.20
C ALA A 160 -5.59 -23.57 -2.12
N SER A 161 -4.59 -23.06 -2.85
CA SER A 161 -3.23 -23.63 -2.83
C SER A 161 -2.33 -23.08 -1.72
N MET A 162 -2.71 -21.98 -1.02
CA MET A 162 -1.83 -21.28 -0.07
C MET A 162 -1.22 -22.21 0.99
N ALA A 163 -1.99 -23.20 1.47
CA ALA A 163 -1.53 -24.12 2.51
C ALA A 163 -0.37 -25.03 2.07
N THR A 164 -0.20 -25.26 0.76
CA THR A 164 0.83 -26.14 0.19
C THR A 164 1.95 -25.38 -0.54
N GLN A 165 1.84 -24.05 -0.65
CA GLN A 165 2.88 -23.21 -1.25
C GLN A 165 4.06 -23.05 -0.27
N PRO A 166 5.31 -22.90 -0.77
CA PRO A 166 6.47 -22.62 0.07
C PRO A 166 6.48 -21.19 0.62
N TRP A 167 5.48 -20.37 0.29
CA TRP A 167 5.39 -18.95 0.60
C TRP A 167 4.44 -18.72 1.78
N ASP A 168 4.91 -17.99 2.79
CA ASP A 168 4.08 -17.57 3.93
C ASP A 168 3.23 -16.36 3.60
N VAL A 169 3.75 -15.53 2.70
CA VAL A 169 3.09 -14.34 2.15
C VAL A 169 3.27 -14.30 0.64
N LEU A 170 2.17 -14.14 -0.09
CA LEU A 170 2.18 -13.85 -1.52
C LEU A 170 1.59 -12.47 -1.78
N THR A 171 2.35 -11.62 -2.46
CA THR A 171 1.87 -10.33 -2.97
C THR A 171 1.73 -10.42 -4.49
N VAL A 172 1.21 -9.36 -5.11
CA VAL A 172 0.82 -9.41 -6.52
C VAL A 172 1.69 -8.55 -7.43
N ASN A 173 1.72 -8.91 -8.70
CA ASN A 173 2.30 -8.13 -9.77
C ASN A 173 1.38 -6.98 -10.20
N THR A 174 1.86 -6.09 -11.07
CA THR A 174 1.06 -5.05 -11.71
C THR A 174 0.59 -5.54 -13.08
N ARG A 175 -0.67 -5.25 -13.43
CA ARG A 175 -1.28 -5.67 -14.70
C ARG A 175 -0.54 -5.08 -15.90
N ALA A 176 -0.08 -5.95 -16.81
CA ALA A 176 0.51 -5.54 -18.07
C ALA A 176 -0.45 -4.65 -18.90
N PRO A 177 0.06 -3.73 -19.74
CA PRO A 177 1.47 -3.47 -20.05
C PRO A 177 2.16 -2.50 -19.06
N THR A 178 1.58 -2.27 -17.89
CA THR A 178 2.10 -1.28 -16.94
C THR A 178 3.27 -1.82 -16.11
N LEU A 179 4.12 -0.92 -15.63
CA LEU A 179 5.28 -1.23 -14.81
C LEU A 179 4.85 -1.50 -13.36
N TYR A 180 5.64 -2.30 -12.63
CA TYR A 180 5.42 -2.56 -11.21
C TYR A 180 5.25 -1.23 -10.45
N TYR A 181 4.09 -1.06 -9.81
CA TYR A 181 3.65 0.22 -9.27
C TYR A 181 4.27 0.51 -7.90
N ASP A 182 4.22 -0.47 -6.99
CA ASP A 182 4.64 -0.32 -5.59
C ASP A 182 6.17 -0.44 -5.37
N ARG A 183 6.95 0.27 -6.18
CA ARG A 183 8.43 0.23 -6.13
C ARG A 183 9.00 0.82 -4.85
N TRP A 184 8.29 1.78 -4.26
CA TRP A 184 8.73 2.43 -3.03
C TRP A 184 8.85 1.43 -1.87
N ALA A 185 7.98 0.42 -1.84
CA ALA A 185 8.01 -0.64 -0.84
C ALA A 185 8.79 -1.90 -1.22
N LEU A 186 9.13 -2.03 -2.51
CA LEU A 186 9.79 -3.22 -3.04
C LEU A 186 11.21 -3.35 -2.46
N ARG A 187 11.49 -4.48 -1.82
CA ARG A 187 12.82 -4.86 -1.32
C ARG A 187 13.17 -6.23 -1.88
N SER A 188 14.10 -6.30 -2.82
CA SER A 188 14.51 -7.56 -3.46
C SER A 188 16.01 -7.52 -3.77
N ASN A 189 16.75 -8.49 -3.21
CA ASN A 189 18.15 -8.70 -3.57
C ASN A 189 18.27 -9.16 -5.03
N THR A 190 17.35 -10.01 -5.50
CA THR A 190 17.31 -10.49 -6.89
C THR A 190 17.28 -9.33 -7.89
N LEU A 191 16.49 -8.29 -7.62
CA LEU A 191 16.40 -7.12 -8.48
C LEU A 191 17.46 -6.04 -8.20
N GLY A 192 18.35 -6.23 -7.22
CA GLY A 192 19.27 -5.19 -6.75
C GLY A 192 18.58 -3.98 -6.11
N LEU A 193 17.34 -4.15 -5.63
CA LEU A 193 16.50 -3.12 -5.04
C LEU A 193 16.20 -3.44 -3.59
N ASN A 194 17.20 -3.46 -2.72
CA ASN A 194 17.06 -3.86 -1.31
C ASN A 194 17.12 -2.67 -0.32
N TYR A 195 16.74 -1.47 -0.76
CA TYR A 195 16.86 -0.23 0.01
C TYR A 195 15.66 0.71 -0.20
N ASP A 196 15.55 1.76 0.62
CA ASP A 196 14.55 2.82 0.44
C ASP A 196 14.95 3.78 -0.69
N CYS A 197 14.33 3.59 -1.86
CA CYS A 197 14.62 4.39 -3.05
C CYS A 197 13.98 5.79 -3.05
N TRP A 198 13.27 6.21 -1.99
CA TRP A 198 12.55 7.49 -1.98
C TRP A 198 13.12 8.49 -0.96
N PHE A 199 13.38 8.04 0.26
CA PHE A 199 13.67 8.96 1.36
C PHE A 199 15.08 8.87 1.93
N ASN A 200 15.79 7.76 1.74
CA ASN A 200 17.19 7.67 2.16
C ASN A 200 18.11 8.31 1.10
N SER A 201 18.53 9.57 1.33
CA SER A 201 19.32 10.35 0.37
C SER A 201 20.67 9.71 0.04
N THR A 202 21.33 9.07 1.02
CA THR A 202 22.60 8.37 0.82
C THR A 202 22.42 7.16 -0.09
N GLN A 203 21.45 6.30 0.23
CA GLN A 203 21.12 5.13 -0.60
C GLN A 203 20.67 5.52 -2.01
N ARG A 204 19.88 6.58 -2.12
CA ARG A 204 19.47 7.13 -3.43
C ARG A 204 20.63 7.63 -4.27
N LYS A 205 21.63 8.27 -3.66
CA LYS A 205 22.84 8.71 -4.39
C LYS A 205 23.66 7.53 -4.88
N MET A 206 23.75 6.46 -4.09
CA MET A 206 24.55 5.28 -4.43
C MET A 206 23.87 4.38 -5.45
N HIS A 207 22.56 4.17 -5.32
CA HIS A 207 21.86 3.14 -6.08
C HIS A 207 20.90 3.74 -7.12
N GLY A 208 20.21 4.84 -6.80
CA GLY A 208 19.19 5.49 -7.64
C GLY A 208 17.88 5.75 -6.88
N SER A 209 17.00 6.60 -7.40
CA SER A 209 15.70 6.89 -6.79
C SER A 209 14.54 6.09 -7.40
N CYS A 210 13.40 5.95 -6.70
CA CYS A 210 12.27 5.12 -7.18
C CYS A 210 11.74 5.49 -8.58
N PRO A 211 11.71 6.78 -9.01
CA PRO A 211 11.34 7.15 -10.37
C PRO A 211 12.33 6.66 -11.44
N GLU A 212 13.57 6.33 -11.07
CA GLU A 212 14.60 5.85 -11.99
C GLU A 212 14.48 4.37 -12.32
N TYR A 213 13.58 3.63 -11.66
CA TYR A 213 13.39 2.21 -11.91
C TYR A 213 12.08 1.95 -12.65
N ALA A 214 12.19 1.42 -13.86
CA ALA A 214 11.08 0.85 -14.61
C ALA A 214 11.15 -0.67 -14.46
N ILE A 215 10.26 -1.26 -13.66
CA ILE A 215 10.33 -2.68 -13.34
C ILE A 215 9.20 -3.40 -14.08
N THR A 216 9.55 -4.47 -14.78
CA THR A 216 8.60 -5.42 -15.35
C THR A 216 8.86 -6.79 -14.74
N ILE A 217 7.78 -7.48 -14.39
CA ILE A 217 7.81 -8.86 -13.89
C ILE A 217 6.95 -9.65 -14.86
N ASP A 218 7.57 -10.58 -15.59
CA ASP A 218 6.90 -11.43 -16.56
C ASP A 218 5.86 -12.30 -15.84
N PRO A 219 4.57 -12.32 -16.28
CA PRO A 219 3.54 -13.15 -15.65
C PRO A 219 3.83 -14.65 -15.63
N ALA A 220 4.72 -15.14 -16.51
CA ALA A 220 5.18 -16.53 -16.57
C ALA A 220 6.43 -16.80 -15.71
N ALA A 221 7.01 -15.78 -15.07
CA ALA A 221 8.16 -15.95 -14.18
C ALA A 221 7.81 -16.77 -12.93
N PRO A 222 8.81 -17.45 -12.33
CA PRO A 222 8.63 -18.05 -11.00
C PRO A 222 8.32 -16.98 -9.95
N THR A 223 7.80 -17.39 -8.79
CA THR A 223 7.55 -16.43 -7.69
C THR A 223 8.84 -15.71 -7.30
N LEU A 224 8.82 -14.38 -7.38
CA LEU A 224 9.97 -13.55 -7.06
C LEU A 224 10.12 -13.41 -5.55
N ALA A 225 11.20 -13.96 -4.98
CA ALA A 225 11.54 -13.78 -3.58
C ALA A 225 11.82 -12.30 -3.25
N VAL A 226 11.22 -11.81 -2.17
CA VAL A 226 11.36 -10.42 -1.71
C VAL A 226 11.45 -10.35 -0.19
N ASP A 227 12.02 -9.27 0.32
CA ASP A 227 11.94 -8.90 1.74
C ASP A 227 10.74 -8.01 2.04
N SER A 228 10.19 -7.34 1.01
CA SER A 228 8.94 -6.57 1.10
C SER A 228 8.39 -6.28 -0.29
N ALA A 229 7.07 -6.40 -0.44
CA ALA A 229 6.26 -5.98 -1.59
C ALA A 229 4.81 -5.85 -1.12
N PHE A 230 3.88 -5.31 -1.92
CA PHE A 230 2.45 -5.42 -1.65
C PHE A 230 1.62 -5.20 -2.90
N ASN A 231 1.74 -4.01 -3.49
CA ASN A 231 1.09 -3.68 -4.76
C ASN A 231 -0.44 -3.90 -4.76
N GLY A 232 -1.08 -3.46 -3.68
CA GLY A 232 -2.54 -3.43 -3.53
C GLY A 232 -3.20 -4.74 -3.08
N LEU A 233 -2.50 -5.87 -3.08
CA LEU A 233 -3.03 -7.14 -2.56
C LEU A 233 -1.93 -8.02 -1.94
N GLY A 234 -2.17 -8.51 -0.73
CA GLY A 234 -1.32 -9.49 -0.07
C GLY A 234 -2.13 -10.64 0.53
N LEU A 235 -1.70 -11.87 0.29
CA LEU A 235 -2.21 -13.10 0.88
C LEU A 235 -1.24 -13.58 1.95
N TYR A 236 -1.71 -13.74 3.17
CA TYR A 236 -0.92 -14.17 4.31
C TYR A 236 -1.51 -15.45 4.87
N ARG A 237 -0.69 -16.47 5.10
CA ARG A 237 -1.13 -17.62 5.89
C ARG A 237 -1.39 -17.17 7.33
N ALA A 238 -2.50 -17.61 7.92
CA ALA A 238 -2.82 -17.28 9.31
C ALA A 238 -1.74 -17.78 10.29
N ALA A 239 -1.11 -18.93 9.99
CA ALA A 239 0.06 -19.41 10.73
C ALA A 239 1.25 -18.43 10.69
N ALA A 240 1.48 -17.74 9.56
CA ALA A 240 2.51 -16.73 9.43
C ALA A 240 2.20 -15.49 10.27
N LEU A 241 0.93 -15.05 10.30
CA LEU A 241 0.48 -13.94 11.15
C LEU A 241 0.72 -14.23 12.64
N ARG A 242 0.48 -15.47 13.08
CA ARG A 242 0.74 -15.91 14.46
C ARG A 242 2.24 -16.04 14.75
N SER A 243 3.01 -16.55 13.81
CA SER A 243 4.47 -16.66 13.97
C SER A 243 5.13 -15.28 14.09
N GLY A 244 4.63 -14.29 13.33
CA GLY A 244 5.02 -12.89 13.43
C GLY A 244 4.14 -12.04 14.35
N ALA A 245 3.60 -12.60 15.44
CA ALA A 245 2.63 -11.90 16.30
C ALA A 245 3.17 -10.64 16.99
N ASP A 246 4.49 -10.42 17.03
CA ASP A 246 5.17 -9.21 17.50
C ASP A 246 5.42 -8.18 16.38
N CYS A 247 5.31 -8.59 15.11
CA CYS A 247 5.50 -7.72 13.97
C CYS A 247 4.36 -6.70 13.82
N ARG A 248 4.71 -5.47 13.44
CA ARG A 248 3.74 -4.37 13.32
C ARG A 248 3.95 -3.58 12.03
N TYR A 249 2.85 -3.18 11.41
CA TYR A 249 2.86 -2.08 10.48
C TYR A 249 3.24 -0.81 11.24
N ARG A 250 4.12 0.02 10.67
CA ARG A 250 4.62 1.25 11.31
C ARG A 250 4.73 2.38 10.29
N GLY A 251 3.85 3.37 10.43
CA GLY A 251 3.92 4.61 9.67
C GLY A 251 4.85 5.64 10.30
N THR A 252 5.18 6.68 9.56
CA THR A 252 6.06 7.78 10.01
C THR A 252 5.34 9.13 9.88
N LYS A 253 5.71 10.11 10.71
CA LYS A 253 4.99 11.40 10.79
C LYS A 253 4.93 12.14 9.44
N ASN A 254 5.98 12.01 8.62
CA ASN A 254 6.04 12.62 7.29
C ASN A 254 5.73 11.64 6.15
N SER A 255 5.23 10.44 6.47
CA SER A 255 4.95 9.38 5.49
C SER A 255 6.12 9.03 4.58
N TYR A 256 7.34 9.10 5.11
CA TYR A 256 8.56 8.81 4.38
C TYR A 256 8.86 7.30 4.27
N MET A 257 8.01 6.43 4.80
CA MET A 257 8.18 4.99 4.65
C MET A 257 6.81 4.33 4.54
N CYS A 258 6.62 3.43 3.59
CA CYS A 258 5.42 2.61 3.53
C CYS A 258 5.34 1.75 4.80
N GLU A 259 4.18 1.74 5.44
CA GLU A 259 4.02 1.19 6.78
C GLU A 259 4.16 -0.34 6.88
N HIS A 260 3.92 -1.04 5.77
CA HIS A 260 4.13 -2.49 5.64
C HIS A 260 5.60 -2.91 5.47
N VAL A 261 6.53 -2.01 5.12
CA VAL A 261 7.95 -2.38 4.96
C VAL A 261 8.51 -2.89 6.31
N PRO A 262 8.38 -2.16 7.44
CA PRO A 262 8.78 -2.68 8.75
C PRO A 262 8.10 -4.00 9.14
N TYR A 263 6.84 -4.19 8.73
CA TYR A 263 6.09 -5.40 9.02
C TYR A 263 6.71 -6.61 8.28
N HIS A 264 6.91 -6.51 6.96
CA HIS A 264 7.51 -7.57 6.17
C HIS A 264 8.95 -7.86 6.57
N LEU A 265 9.77 -6.85 6.84
CA LEU A 265 11.12 -7.05 7.35
C LEU A 265 11.14 -7.79 8.70
N CYS A 266 10.14 -7.55 9.57
CA CYS A 266 9.98 -8.33 10.79
C CYS A 266 9.58 -9.79 10.50
N LEU A 267 8.64 -10.04 9.58
CA LEU A 267 8.31 -11.40 9.16
C LEU A 267 9.53 -12.16 8.61
N ARG A 268 10.39 -11.49 7.83
CA ARG A 268 11.65 -12.06 7.35
C ARG A 268 12.61 -12.43 8.47
N LYS A 269 12.65 -11.65 9.57
CA LYS A 269 13.44 -12.00 10.77
C LYS A 269 12.92 -13.27 11.46
N HIS A 270 11.63 -13.54 11.35
CA HIS A 270 11.01 -14.81 11.73
C HIS A 270 11.16 -15.93 10.68
N ARG A 271 12.03 -15.72 9.68
CA ARG A 271 12.33 -16.66 8.58
C ARG A 271 11.12 -16.99 7.71
N LEU A 272 10.08 -16.15 7.72
CA LEU A 272 8.90 -16.33 6.88
C LEU A 272 9.20 -15.91 5.44
N ALA A 273 8.76 -16.71 4.47
CA ALA A 273 8.98 -16.51 3.05
C ALA A 273 7.94 -15.54 2.46
N ILE A 274 8.41 -14.49 1.78
CA ILE A 274 7.56 -13.49 1.10
C ILE A 274 7.91 -13.50 -0.38
N GLY A 275 6.90 -13.60 -1.24
CA GLY A 275 7.07 -13.63 -2.68
C GLY A 275 6.07 -12.75 -3.42
N VAL A 276 6.49 -12.17 -4.56
CA VAL A 276 5.57 -11.59 -5.55
C VAL A 276 5.17 -12.71 -6.51
N LEU A 277 3.89 -13.05 -6.57
CA LEU A 277 3.33 -14.02 -7.51
C LEU A 277 3.11 -13.34 -8.87
N PRO A 278 3.92 -13.62 -9.92
CA PRO A 278 3.89 -12.84 -11.15
C PRO A 278 2.60 -13.00 -11.95
N SER A 279 1.99 -14.19 -11.89
CA SER A 279 0.79 -14.52 -12.62
C SER A 279 -0.45 -13.80 -12.07
N LEU A 280 -0.45 -13.35 -10.82
CA LEU A 280 -1.57 -12.66 -10.18
C LEU A 280 -1.30 -11.16 -10.12
N ALA A 281 -2.20 -10.33 -10.67
CA ALA A 281 -1.92 -8.91 -10.84
C ALA A 281 -3.09 -7.96 -10.53
N THR A 282 -2.77 -6.83 -9.91
CA THR A 282 -3.67 -5.69 -9.68
C THR A 282 -3.41 -4.54 -10.66
N ALA A 283 -4.34 -3.60 -10.75
CA ALA A 283 -4.09 -2.29 -11.37
C ALA A 283 -4.43 -1.17 -10.38
N CYS A 284 -3.39 -0.60 -9.76
CA CYS A 284 -3.49 0.49 -8.76
C CYS A 284 -3.14 1.88 -9.34
N GLY A 285 -2.87 1.94 -10.65
CA GLY A 285 -2.42 3.15 -11.35
C GLY A 285 -1.08 2.95 -12.06
N ALA A 286 -0.67 4.00 -12.79
CA ALA A 286 0.61 4.03 -13.48
C ALA A 286 1.66 4.75 -12.62
N PRO A 287 2.88 4.22 -12.53
CA PRO A 287 3.88 4.83 -11.68
C PRO A 287 4.59 5.99 -12.38
N ILE A 288 4.98 7.01 -11.62
CA ILE A 288 5.71 8.17 -12.14
C ILE A 288 7.19 7.77 -12.35
N LEU A 289 7.71 8.04 -13.55
CA LEU A 289 9.10 7.74 -13.92
C LEU A 289 9.88 9.01 -14.25
N SER A 290 11.17 9.00 -13.94
CA SER A 290 12.10 9.99 -14.44
C SER A 290 12.47 9.71 -15.90
N ARG A 291 12.94 10.75 -16.61
CA ARG A 291 13.50 10.62 -17.96
C ARG A 291 14.73 9.70 -17.99
N ARG A 292 15.55 9.78 -16.94
CA ARG A 292 16.66 8.85 -16.71
C ARG A 292 16.09 7.64 -15.98
N ARG A 293 15.86 6.54 -16.69
CA ARG A 293 15.35 5.30 -16.10
C ARG A 293 16.20 4.11 -16.52
N ARG A 294 16.31 3.16 -15.60
CA ARG A 294 16.87 1.82 -15.79
C ARG A 294 15.68 0.87 -15.88
N HIS A 295 15.66 0.04 -16.91
CA HIS A 295 14.63 -1.00 -16.99
C HIS A 295 15.18 -2.27 -16.35
N ILE A 296 14.40 -2.81 -15.42
CA ILE A 296 14.67 -4.09 -14.76
C ILE A 296 13.57 -5.04 -15.21
N HIS A 297 13.96 -6.11 -15.88
CA HIS A 297 13.07 -7.16 -16.36
C HIS A 297 13.32 -8.43 -15.56
N TYR A 298 12.30 -8.91 -14.85
CA TYR A 298 12.31 -10.24 -14.27
C TYR A 298 11.59 -11.18 -15.23
N LEU A 299 12.36 -12.04 -15.90
CA LEU A 299 11.92 -12.80 -17.07
C LEU A 299 11.28 -14.14 -16.69
N ALA A 300 10.57 -14.75 -17.65
CA ALA A 300 9.91 -16.05 -17.46
C ALA A 300 10.84 -17.17 -16.93
N ASN A 301 12.13 -17.13 -17.28
CA ASN A 301 13.13 -18.09 -16.80
C ASN A 301 13.69 -17.77 -15.41
N GLY A 302 13.17 -16.75 -14.72
CA GLY A 302 13.61 -16.30 -13.40
C GLY A 302 14.91 -15.49 -13.40
N SER A 303 15.46 -15.15 -14.57
CA SER A 303 16.64 -14.29 -14.67
C SER A 303 16.26 -12.80 -14.64
N VAL A 304 17.23 -11.96 -14.29
CA VAL A 304 17.08 -10.51 -14.29
C VAL A 304 17.90 -9.93 -15.42
N GLN A 305 17.24 -9.16 -16.30
CA GLN A 305 17.88 -8.34 -17.29
C GLN A 305 17.77 -6.87 -16.89
N MET A 306 18.90 -6.17 -16.89
CA MET A 306 18.95 -4.72 -16.67
C MET A 306 19.35 -4.02 -17.96
N GLU A 307 18.45 -3.19 -18.49
CA GLU A 307 18.81 -2.28 -19.57
C GLU A 307 19.38 -1.01 -18.95
N ALA A 308 20.62 -0.69 -19.34
CA ALA A 308 21.27 0.57 -18.97
C ALA A 308 20.42 1.76 -19.46
N TYR A 309 20.68 2.96 -18.89
CA TYR A 309 19.95 4.18 -19.24
C TYR A 309 19.68 4.25 -20.74
N ALA A 310 18.41 4.36 -21.12
CA ALA A 310 18.09 4.89 -22.43
C ALA A 310 18.68 6.31 -22.45
N ALA A 311 19.87 6.47 -23.01
CA ALA A 311 20.30 7.76 -23.52
C ALA A 311 19.15 8.20 -24.41
N SER A 312 18.63 9.41 -24.20
CA SER A 312 17.71 9.99 -25.17
C SER A 312 18.42 9.95 -26.52
N ILE A 313 18.05 8.99 -27.37
CA ILE A 313 18.46 8.98 -28.76
C ILE A 313 17.70 10.16 -29.36
N ASP A 314 18.38 11.28 -29.48
CA ASP A 314 18.04 12.27 -30.48
C ASP A 314 18.36 11.62 -31.84
N PRO A 315 17.38 11.38 -32.72
CA PRO A 315 17.64 10.80 -34.04
C PRO A 315 18.54 11.68 -34.91
N SER A 316 18.83 12.92 -34.49
CA SER A 316 19.55 13.89 -35.31
C SER A 316 21.06 13.97 -35.09
N GLY A 317 21.66 13.17 -34.19
CA GLY A 317 23.12 12.99 -34.14
C GLY A 317 23.96 14.28 -34.00
N LYS A 318 23.41 15.35 -33.41
CA LYS A 318 24.15 16.62 -33.24
C LYS A 318 24.35 16.95 -31.76
N SER A 319 25.57 16.71 -31.31
CA SER A 319 26.11 17.24 -30.05
C SER A 319 25.97 18.77 -30.02
N LYS A 320 25.07 19.30 -29.18
CA LYS A 320 25.11 20.72 -28.82
C LYS A 320 26.27 20.94 -27.86
N LYS A 321 27.43 21.30 -28.42
CA LYS A 321 28.49 22.01 -27.67
C LYS A 321 27.86 23.24 -27.02
N SER A 322 27.90 23.29 -25.70
CA SER A 322 27.63 24.51 -24.94
C SER A 322 28.71 25.53 -25.27
N MET A 323 28.41 26.49 -26.15
CA MET A 323 29.21 27.70 -26.29
C MET A 323 28.81 28.68 -25.18
N LYS A 324 29.74 28.89 -24.26
CA LYS A 324 29.78 30.06 -23.39
C LYS A 324 29.82 31.31 -24.28
N HIS A 325 28.83 32.19 -24.18
CA HIS A 325 29.00 33.57 -24.57
C HIS A 325 28.84 34.50 -23.37
N HIS A 326 29.97 35.15 -23.10
CA HIS A 326 30.19 36.24 -22.19
C HIS A 326 29.90 37.55 -22.93
N LYS A 327 29.31 38.53 -22.22
CA LYS A 327 29.42 40.01 -22.35
C LYS A 327 28.06 40.73 -22.32
N PRO A 328 27.99 42.03 -21.96
CA PRO A 328 28.72 42.74 -20.89
C PRO A 328 27.78 43.65 -20.06
N ARG A 329 28.26 44.18 -18.92
CA ARG A 329 27.62 45.27 -18.16
C ARG A 329 27.82 46.62 -18.87
N PRO A 330 26.89 47.58 -18.73
CA PRO A 330 27.20 49.01 -18.75
C PRO A 330 27.20 49.61 -17.33
N ARG A 331 28.18 50.49 -17.08
CA ARG A 331 28.31 51.38 -15.90
C ARG A 331 27.69 52.77 -16.21
N GLU A 332 27.13 53.37 -15.15
CA GLU A 332 26.95 54.78 -14.73
C GLU A 332 27.28 55.92 -15.73
N ALA A 333 26.61 57.07 -15.75
CA ALA A 333 26.25 58.02 -14.68
C ALA A 333 25.16 59.02 -15.21
N GLN A 334 24.45 59.92 -14.50
CA GLN A 334 24.80 60.79 -13.37
C GLN A 334 23.54 61.61 -12.88
N ARG A 335 23.28 61.66 -11.55
CA ARG A 335 22.82 62.75 -10.62
C ARG A 335 21.70 63.77 -11.03
N HIS A 336 20.51 63.83 -10.37
CA HIS A 336 20.04 64.55 -9.13
C HIS A 336 19.70 66.07 -9.29
N PRO A 337 18.95 66.77 -8.37
CA PRO A 337 17.98 66.41 -7.30
C PRO A 337 16.66 67.27 -7.35
N THR A 338 15.58 67.03 -6.60
CA THR A 338 15.10 67.63 -5.29
C THR A 338 13.58 67.34 -5.25
N GLY A 339 12.83 67.01 -4.20
CA GLY A 339 12.71 67.57 -2.85
C GLY A 339 11.20 67.64 -2.48
N HIS A 340 10.87 67.38 -1.20
CA HIS A 340 9.63 67.71 -0.47
C HIS A 340 8.32 66.86 -0.57
N ARG A 341 8.07 66.16 0.55
CA ARG A 341 6.77 65.92 1.24
C ARG A 341 6.14 67.25 1.72
N PRO A 342 4.84 67.37 2.09
CA PRO A 342 4.12 66.47 3.01
C PRO A 342 2.60 66.22 2.77
N SER A 343 2.05 65.37 3.65
CA SER A 343 0.65 64.97 3.89
C SER A 343 -0.33 66.13 4.16
N PRO A 344 -1.67 65.88 4.16
CA PRO A 344 -2.36 65.23 5.28
C PRO A 344 -2.83 63.79 5.02
#